data_AF-A0A0C2GA89-F1
#
_entry.id   AF-A0A0C2GA89-F1
#
_cell.length_a   1.000
_cell.length_b   1.000
_cell.length_c   1.000
_cell.angle_alpha   90.00
_cell.angle_beta   90.00
_cell.angle_gamma   90.00
#
_symmetry.space_group_name_H-M   'P 1'
#
loop_
_entity.id
_entity.type
_entity.pdbx_description
1 polymer ?
#
loop_
_entity_poly.entity_id
_entity_poly.type
_entity_poly.pdbx_seq_one_letter_code
_entity_poly.pdbx_strand_id
1 'polypeptide(L)' 'MAWATTRRLGCAVVICSGRYNVVCRYSVRGNIVGEEIYKRGRPCSQCPAGTTCDNNLCKWN' A
#
# COMPACT_ATOMS: atom_id res chain seq x y z
N MET A 1 -4.35 0.47 -0.86
CA MET A 1 -4.12 1.89 -0.51
C MET A 1 -4.31 2.06 1.00
N ALA A 2 -3.64 3.03 1.63
CA ALA A 2 -3.53 3.32 3.08
C ALA A 2 -3.09 2.20 4.04
N TRP A 3 -3.28 0.93 3.69
CA TRP A 3 -2.90 -0.20 4.51
C TRP A 3 -1.37 -0.26 4.70
N ALA A 4 -0.88 -0.05 5.92
CA ALA A 4 0.55 0.18 6.20
C ALA A 4 1.45 -1.00 5.83
N THR A 5 0.92 -2.23 5.83
CA THR A 5 1.68 -3.44 5.46
C THR A 5 1.66 -3.72 3.96
N THR A 6 0.80 -3.06 3.18
CA THR A 6 0.84 -3.13 1.72
C THR A 6 2.07 -2.38 1.20
N ARG A 7 2.94 -3.06 0.46
CA ARG A 7 4.24 -2.53 0.01
C ARG A 7 4.48 -2.63 -1.50
N ARG A 8 3.61 -3.33 -2.22
CA ARG A 8 3.68 -3.49 -3.68
C ARG A 8 2.30 -3.26 -4.26
N LEU A 9 2.27 -2.60 -5.41
CA LEU A 9 1.07 -2.47 -6.22
C LEU A 9 1.43 -2.73 -7.69
N GLY A 10 0.48 -3.30 -8.42
CA GLY A 10 0.56 -3.43 -9.87
C GLY A 10 -0.80 -3.09 -10.45
N CYS A 11 -0.83 -2.28 -11.51
CA CYS A 11 -2.06 -1.85 -12.14
C CYS A 11 -2.07 -2.21 -13.63
N ALA A 12 -3.26 -2.39 -14.17
CA ALA A 12 -3.51 -2.58 -15.58
C ALA A 12 -4.66 -1.67 -16.02
N VAL A 13 -4.57 -1.18 -17.26
CA VAL A 13 -5.61 -0.38 -17.91
C VAL A 13 -6.03 -1.10 -19.17
N VAL A 14 -7.32 -1.43 -19.29
CA VAL A 14 -7.87 -2.18 -20.42
C VAL A 14 -9.18 -1.55 -20.87
N ILE A 15 -9.43 -1.50 -22.18
CA ILE A 15 -10.73 -1.08 -22.72
C ILE A 15 -11.63 -2.31 -22.82
N CYS A 16 -12.77 -2.29 -22.12
CA CYS A 16 -13.80 -3.32 -22.22
C CYS A 16 -15.11 -2.66 -22.66
N SER A 17 -15.68 -3.11 -23.78
CA SER A 17 -16.93 -2.58 -24.35
C SER A 17 -16.95 -1.04 -24.47
N GLY A 18 -15.84 -0.47 -24.95
CA GLY A 18 -15.69 0.98 -25.14
C GLY A 18 -15.44 1.78 -23.86
N ARG A 19 -15.27 1.14 -22.70
CA ARG A 19 -14.97 1.80 -21.41
C ARG A 19 -13.59 1.43 -20.91
N TYR A 20 -12.86 2.40 -20.37
CA TYR A 20 -11.61 2.14 -19.66
C TYR A 20 -11.89 1.48 -18.32
N ASN A 21 -11.23 0.35 -18.08
CA ASN A 21 -11.21 -0.37 -16.82
C ASN A 21 -9.80 -0.29 -16.26
N VAL A 22 -9.67 0.33 -15.09
CA VAL A 22 -8.41 0.47 -14.36
C VAL A 22 -8.48 -0.45 -13.15
N VAL A 23 -7.58 -1.42 -13.07
CA VAL A 23 -7.54 -2.39 -11.98
C VAL A 23 -6.16 -2.39 -11.35
N CYS A 24 -6.10 -2.24 -10.03
CA CYS A 24 -4.87 -2.35 -9.26
C CYS A 24 -4.95 -3.50 -8.25
N ARG A 25 -3.87 -4.28 -8.17
CA ARG A 25 -3.66 -5.30 -7.13
C ARG A 25 -2.64 -4.79 -6.12
N TYR A 26 -2.83 -5.18 -4.86
CA TYR A 26 -2.03 -4.72 -3.71
C TYR A 26 -1.45 -5.93 -2.97
N SER A 27 -0.18 -5.87 -2.59
CA SER A 27 0.51 -6.91 -1.83
C SER A 27 1.43 -6.31 -0.74
N VAL A 28 1.37 -6.74 0.52
CA VAL A 28 0.44 -7.72 1.09
C VAL A 28 -1.01 -7.18 1.01
N ARG A 29 -2.00 -8.08 0.95
CA ARG A 29 -3.41 -7.68 0.92
C ARG A 29 -3.77 -6.90 2.19
N GLY A 30 -4.67 -5.94 2.07
CA GLY A 30 -5.29 -5.25 3.20
C GLY A 30 -6.80 -5.44 3.19
N ASN A 31 -7.51 -4.48 3.79
CA ASN A 31 -8.98 -4.48 3.87
C ASN A 31 -9.53 -5.74 4.57
N ILE A 32 -8.86 -6.14 5.66
CA ILE A 32 -9.24 -7.29 6.48
C ILE A 32 -10.08 -6.77 7.64
N VAL A 33 -11.30 -7.30 7.78
CA VAL A 33 -12.22 -6.90 8.85
C VAL A 33 -11.62 -7.23 10.22
N GLY A 34 -11.58 -6.23 11.11
CA GLY A 34 -11.02 -6.37 12.45
C GLY A 34 -9.52 -6.03 12.56
N GLU A 35 -8.83 -5.79 11.45
CA GLU A 35 -7.44 -5.33 11.47
C GLU A 35 -7.33 -3.80 11.37
N GLU A 36 -6.31 -3.22 11.99
CA GLU A 36 -5.99 -1.79 11.83
C GLU A 36 -5.39 -1.52 10.44
N ILE A 37 -5.89 -0.48 9.75
CA ILE A 37 -5.34 -0.04 8.46
C ILE A 37 -3.87 0.36 8.62
N TYR A 38 -3.56 1.10 9.68
CA TYR A 38 -2.22 1.50 10.08
C TYR A 38 -2.22 1.77 11.59
N LYS A 39 -1.07 1.58 12.23
CA LYS A 39 -0.92 1.91 13.63
C LYS A 39 -0.72 3.42 13.81
N ARG A 40 -1.44 4.02 14.74
CA ARG A 40 -1.30 5.46 15.06
C ARG A 40 0.04 5.73 15.76
N GLY A 41 0.68 6.85 15.41
CA GLY A 41 1.94 7.28 16.01
C GLY A 41 2.66 8.34 15.19
N ARG A 42 3.86 8.74 15.65
CA ARG A 42 4.75 9.63 14.89
C ARG A 42 5.18 8.92 13.59
N PRO A 43 5.17 9.59 12.42
CA PRO A 43 5.65 8.99 11.17
C PRO A 43 7.03 8.37 11.32
N CYS A 44 7.25 7.25 10.63
CA CYS A 44 8.50 6.48 10.64
C CYS A 44 8.97 5.91 11.99
N SER A 45 8.27 6.16 13.11
CA SER A 45 8.69 5.68 14.44
C SER A 45 8.71 4.15 14.58
N GLN A 46 8.08 3.42 13.66
CA GLN A 46 7.99 1.96 13.66
C GLN A 46 8.27 1.37 12.26
N CYS A 47 9.17 1.97 11.49
CA CYS A 47 9.56 1.40 10.20
C CYS A 47 10.22 0.01 10.37
N PRO A 48 9.94 -0.97 9.49
CA PRO A 48 10.58 -2.28 9.54
C PRO A 48 12.11 -2.19 9.40
N ALA A 49 12.83 -3.15 9.98
CA ALA A 49 14.27 -3.25 9.81
C ALA A 49 14.65 -3.36 8.31
N GLY A 50 15.71 -2.66 7.92
CA GLY A 50 16.16 -2.60 6.52
C GLY A 50 15.40 -1.61 5.63
N THR A 51 14.55 -0.76 6.21
CA THR A 51 13.88 0.34 5.49
C THR A 51 14.42 1.70 5.93
N THR A 52 14.25 2.70 5.07
CA THR A 52 14.59 4.10 5.35
C THR A 52 13.32 4.94 5.44
N CYS A 53 13.34 6.01 6.24
CA CYS A 53 12.25 6.98 6.26
C CYS A 53 12.41 7.95 5.10
N ASP A 54 11.41 8.00 4.21
CA ASP A 54 11.37 8.89 3.06
C ASP A 54 9.98 9.54 3.00
N ASN A 55 9.91 10.87 3.14
CA ASN A 55 8.66 11.64 3.11
C ASN A 55 7.53 11.05 3.97
N ASN A 56 7.82 10.76 5.25
CA ASN A 56 6.90 10.14 6.20
C ASN A 56 6.44 8.71 5.87
N LEU A 57 7.11 8.02 4.93
CA LEU A 57 6.85 6.63 4.55
C LEU A 57 8.09 5.77 4.79
N CYS A 58 7.88 4.47 5.04
CA CYS A 58 8.96 3.49 5.14
C CYS A 58 9.28 2.95 3.74
N LYS A 59 10.44 3.33 3.21
CA LYS A 59 10.94 2.93 1.90
C LYS A 59 11.86 1.71 2.02
N TRP A 60 11.55 0.69 1.25
CA TRP A 60 12.44 -0.46 1.06
C TRP A 60 13.53 -0.05 0.07
N ASN A 61 14.81 -0.29 0.43
CA ASN A 61 15.95 -0.08 -0.46
C ASN A 61 16.03 -1.18 -1.53
#